data_AF-A0A9Q0VI58-F1
#
_entry.id   AF-A0A9Q0VI58-F1
#
_cell.length_a   1.000
_cell.length_b   1.000
_cell.length_c   1.000
_cell.angle_alpha   90.00
_cell.angle_beta   90.00
_cell.angle_gamma   90.00
#
_symmetry.space_group_name_H-M   'P 1'
#
loop_
_entity.id
_entity.type
_entity.pdbx_description
1 polymer ?
#
loop_
_entity_poly.entity_id
_entity_poly.type
_entity_poly.pdbx_seq_one_letter_code
_entity_poly.pdbx_strand_id
1 'polypeptide(L)'
;MSSPSSELVSANPSFTFIPLPELAILNHGSVGGFVTHCGWKSILEAVCAGVPMLGWPLYAEQKMNSVFLVEEMKAGLAVKLADEDGFVSAAELEERVTELMNSNKGEAVRERVRALREAAVVAKSEGGSAHFAMERLVNSFK
;
A
#
# COMPACT_ATOMS: atom_id res chain seq x y z
N MET A 1 21.08 -8.86 -7.36
CA MET A 1 19.70 -9.28 -7.70
C MET A 1 19.09 -8.14 -8.51
N SER A 2 18.85 -8.37 -9.79
CA SER A 2 18.12 -7.45 -10.67
C SER A 2 16.74 -7.19 -10.08
N SER A 3 16.27 -5.94 -10.09
CA SER A 3 14.88 -5.67 -9.73
C SER A 3 13.96 -6.31 -10.78
N PRO A 4 12.78 -6.85 -10.43
CA PRO A 4 11.84 -7.45 -11.38
C PRO A 4 11.49 -6.50 -12.56
N SER A 5 11.55 -5.19 -12.30
CA SER A 5 11.36 -4.13 -13.30
C SER A 5 12.43 -4.12 -14.40
N SER A 6 13.67 -4.52 -14.09
CA SER A 6 14.77 -4.58 -15.08
C SER A 6 14.67 -5.77 -16.03
N GLU A 7 14.02 -6.86 -15.61
CA GLU A 7 13.80 -8.05 -16.45
C GLU A 7 12.60 -7.89 -17.40
N LEU A 8 11.57 -7.13 -17.01
CA LEU A 8 10.43 -6.83 -17.89
C LEU A 8 10.79 -5.87 -19.03
N VAL A 9 11.68 -4.91 -18.78
CA VAL A 9 12.18 -3.97 -19.80
C VAL A 9 13.10 -4.67 -20.81
N SER A 10 13.87 -5.67 -20.38
CA SER A 10 14.71 -6.46 -21.29
C SER A 10 13.91 -7.44 -22.15
N ALA A 11 12.75 -7.91 -21.66
CA ALA A 11 11.90 -8.88 -22.36
C ALA A 11 10.99 -8.26 -23.44
N ASN A 12 10.66 -6.97 -23.38
CA ASN A 12 9.83 -6.32 -24.39
C ASN A 12 10.25 -4.85 -24.63
N PRO A 13 10.89 -4.53 -25.77
CA PRO A 13 11.37 -3.18 -26.07
C PRO A 13 10.26 -2.13 -26.27
N SER A 14 8.99 -2.55 -26.32
CA SER A 14 7.82 -1.64 -26.32
C SER A 14 7.46 -1.17 -24.90
N PHE A 15 7.99 -1.82 -23.87
CA PHE A 15 7.69 -1.53 -22.47
C PHE A 15 8.73 -0.54 -21.92
N THR A 16 8.37 0.74 -21.90
CA THR A 16 9.21 1.77 -21.27
C THR A 16 8.89 1.82 -19.78
N PHE A 17 9.88 1.51 -18.93
CA PHE A 17 9.75 1.76 -17.50
C PHE A 17 9.96 3.25 -17.22
N ILE A 18 8.87 3.96 -17.00
CA ILE A 18 8.89 5.36 -16.63
C ILE A 18 8.86 5.42 -15.09
N PRO A 19 9.88 5.99 -14.42
CA PRO A 19 9.82 6.21 -12.99
C PRO A 19 8.67 7.19 -12.68
N LEU A 20 7.74 6.75 -11.85
CA LEU A 20 6.57 7.56 -11.43
C LEU A 20 6.82 8.13 -10.04
N PRO A 21 6.45 9.41 -9.78
CA PRO A 21 6.52 9.98 -8.44
C PRO A 21 5.34 9.44 -7.59
N GLU A 22 5.47 8.21 -7.07
CA GLU A 22 4.43 7.48 -6.31
C GLU A 22 3.78 8.35 -5.23
N LEU A 23 4.60 9.00 -4.39
CA LEU A 23 4.09 9.87 -3.32
C LEU A 23 3.31 11.09 -3.83
N ALA A 24 3.70 11.68 -4.97
CA ALA A 24 2.99 12.83 -5.54
C ALA A 24 1.63 12.41 -6.09
N ILE A 25 1.56 11.22 -6.70
CA ILE A 25 0.32 10.63 -7.20
C ILE A 25 -0.60 10.30 -6.02
N LEU A 26 -0.10 9.61 -4.99
CA LEU A 26 -0.91 9.22 -3.82
C LEU A 26 -1.49 10.43 -3.07
N ASN A 27 -0.77 11.56 -3.02
CA ASN A 27 -1.29 12.78 -2.39
C ASN A 27 -2.28 13.57 -3.26
N HIS A 28 -2.55 13.14 -4.50
CA HIS A 28 -3.49 13.82 -5.38
C HIS A 28 -4.93 13.54 -4.96
N GLY A 29 -5.74 14.58 -4.79
CA GLY A 29 -7.12 14.46 -4.27
C GLY A 29 -8.09 13.64 -5.14
N SER A 30 -7.72 13.33 -6.38
CA SER A 30 -8.50 12.45 -7.26
C SER A 30 -8.17 10.96 -7.10
N VAL A 31 -7.15 10.59 -6.31
CA VAL A 31 -6.79 9.19 -6.09
C VAL A 31 -7.71 8.60 -5.03
N GLY A 32 -8.57 7.68 -5.46
CA GLY A 32 -9.53 6.99 -4.58
C GLY A 32 -9.07 5.64 -4.06
N GLY A 33 -7.98 5.07 -4.61
CA GLY A 33 -7.44 3.79 -4.19
C GLY A 33 -6.12 3.43 -4.86
N PHE A 34 -5.39 2.51 -4.26
CA PHE A 34 -4.05 2.11 -4.69
C PHE A 34 -3.91 0.59 -4.75
N VAL A 35 -3.64 0.05 -5.95
CA VAL A 35 -3.28 -1.37 -6.10
C VAL A 35 -1.79 -1.53 -5.85
N THR A 36 -1.43 -2.34 -4.87
CA THR A 36 -0.04 -2.49 -4.44
C THR A 36 0.35 -3.94 -4.27
N HIS A 37 1.62 -4.26 -4.52
CA HIS A 37 2.18 -5.57 -4.23
C HIS A 37 2.44 -5.81 -2.73
N CYS A 38 1.96 -4.93 -1.85
CA CYS A 38 2.12 -5.00 -0.40
C CYS A 38 3.58 -4.86 0.08
N GLY A 39 4.40 -4.09 -0.64
CA GLY A 39 5.69 -3.65 -0.14
C GLY A 39 5.50 -2.69 1.06
N TRP A 40 6.26 -2.87 2.13
CA TRP A 40 6.07 -2.10 3.37
C TRP A 40 6.20 -0.58 3.15
N LYS A 41 7.11 -0.17 2.27
CA LYS A 41 7.26 1.23 1.87
C LYS A 41 5.97 1.78 1.24
N SER A 42 5.44 1.09 0.24
CA SER A 42 4.20 1.49 -0.45
C SER A 42 2.99 1.53 0.50
N ILE A 43 2.92 0.60 1.47
CA ILE A 43 1.90 0.63 2.52
C ILE A 43 2.03 1.91 3.36
N LEU A 44 3.23 2.26 3.81
CA LEU A 44 3.45 3.47 4.60
C LEU A 44 3.16 4.75 3.80
N GLU A 45 3.54 4.82 2.53
CA GLU A 45 3.25 5.97 1.67
C GLU A 45 1.74 6.15 1.46
N ALA A 46 1.02 5.06 1.21
CA ALA A 46 -0.44 5.09 1.06
C ALA A 46 -1.16 5.48 2.36
N VAL A 47 -0.72 4.95 3.52
CA VAL A 47 -1.28 5.33 4.83
C VAL A 47 -1.02 6.80 5.13
N CYS A 48 0.20 7.29 4.87
CA CYS A 48 0.51 8.72 5.06
C CYS A 48 -0.29 9.62 4.12
N ALA A 49 -0.61 9.15 2.92
CA ALA A 49 -1.45 9.87 1.96
C ALA A 49 -2.96 9.75 2.28
N GLY A 50 -3.37 8.72 3.03
CA GLY A 50 -4.78 8.44 3.33
C GLY A 50 -5.50 7.70 2.21
N VAL A 51 -4.77 6.91 1.42
CA VAL A 51 -5.30 6.20 0.26
C VAL A 51 -5.57 4.73 0.61
N PRO A 52 -6.78 4.20 0.40
CA PRO A 52 -7.09 2.80 0.65
C PRO A 52 -6.40 1.89 -0.37
N MET A 53 -6.08 0.66 0.05
CA MET A 53 -5.25 -0.24 -0.76
C MET A 53 -5.99 -1.50 -1.23
N LEU A 54 -5.65 -1.95 -2.43
CA LEU A 54 -5.87 -3.34 -2.88
C LEU A 54 -4.54 -4.08 -2.85
N GLY A 55 -4.44 -5.07 -1.98
CA GLY A 55 -3.26 -5.91 -1.84
C GLY A 55 -3.23 -7.00 -2.91
N TRP A 56 -2.19 -6.96 -3.73
CA TRP A 56 -1.86 -7.97 -4.75
C TRP A 56 -0.45 -8.52 -4.50
N PRO A 57 -0.26 -9.36 -3.47
CA PRO A 57 1.07 -9.86 -3.12
C PRO A 57 1.64 -10.74 -4.24
N LEU A 58 2.90 -10.50 -4.62
CA LEU A 58 3.58 -11.28 -5.66
C LEU A 58 4.49 -12.34 -5.02
N TYR A 59 5.43 -11.95 -4.16
CA TYR A 59 6.43 -12.87 -3.59
C TYR A 59 6.87 -12.49 -2.16
N ALA A 60 7.46 -13.46 -1.44
CA ALA A 60 8.15 -13.28 -0.15
C ALA A 60 7.28 -12.65 0.97
N GLU A 61 7.80 -11.63 1.65
CA GLU A 61 7.18 -10.96 2.80
C GLU A 61 5.88 -10.23 2.46
N GLN A 62 5.64 -9.98 1.18
CA GLN A 62 4.44 -9.28 0.69
C GLN A 62 3.16 -10.02 1.05
N LYS A 63 3.19 -11.35 1.10
CA LYS A 63 2.04 -12.16 1.54
C LYS A 63 1.68 -11.87 2.99
N MET A 64 2.70 -11.81 3.86
CA MET A 64 2.53 -11.46 5.27
C MET A 64 2.04 -10.02 5.43
N ASN A 65 2.63 -9.09 4.69
CA ASN A 65 2.21 -7.69 4.69
C ASN A 65 0.76 -7.53 4.19
N SER A 66 0.33 -8.33 3.21
CA SER A 66 -1.05 -8.33 2.72
C SER A 66 -2.03 -8.79 3.80
N VAL A 67 -1.69 -9.84 4.55
CA VAL A 67 -2.50 -10.29 5.69
C VAL A 67 -2.56 -9.21 6.76
N PHE A 68 -1.41 -8.62 7.12
CA PHE A 68 -1.35 -7.54 8.11
C PHE A 68 -2.16 -6.30 7.67
N LEU A 69 -2.10 -5.93 6.39
CA LEU A 69 -2.85 -4.81 5.81
C LEU A 69 -4.36 -5.00 5.96
N VAL A 70 -4.85 -6.22 5.69
CA VAL A 70 -6.29 -6.54 5.69
C VAL A 70 -6.81 -6.82 7.10
N GLU A 71 -6.14 -7.68 7.86
CA GLU A 71 -6.65 -8.17 9.15
C GLU A 71 -6.36 -7.20 10.30
N GLU A 72 -5.13 -6.69 10.39
CA GLU A 72 -4.68 -5.87 11.53
C GLU A 72 -4.91 -4.37 11.26
N MET A 73 -4.40 -3.88 10.14
CA MET A 73 -4.54 -2.47 9.79
C MET A 73 -5.96 -2.14 9.35
N LYS A 74 -6.69 -3.10 8.76
CA LYS A 74 -8.02 -2.92 8.15
C LYS A 74 -8.04 -1.77 7.13
N ALA A 75 -6.92 -1.61 6.43
CA ALA A 75 -6.61 -0.47 5.57
C ALA A 75 -6.66 -0.83 4.07
N GLY A 76 -7.06 -2.04 3.74
CA GLY A 76 -7.19 -2.50 2.37
C GLY A 76 -7.99 -3.78 2.25
N LEU A 77 -8.16 -4.23 1.00
CA LEU A 77 -8.72 -5.53 0.64
C LEU A 77 -7.66 -6.32 -0.13
N ALA A 78 -7.62 -7.64 0.00
CA ALA A 78 -6.75 -8.49 -0.82
C ALA A 78 -7.50 -8.98 -2.07
N VAL A 79 -6.79 -9.13 -3.19
CA VAL A 79 -7.28 -9.87 -4.35
C VAL A 79 -7.16 -11.37 -4.11
N LYS A 80 -8.11 -12.17 -4.61
CA LYS A 80 -7.97 -13.62 -4.61
C LYS A 80 -7.11 -14.06 -5.80
N LEU A 81 -6.06 -14.80 -5.52
CA LEU A 81 -5.24 -15.47 -6.54
C LEU A 81 -5.92 -16.79 -6.91
N ALA A 82 -5.89 -17.15 -8.19
CA ALA A 82 -6.33 -18.48 -8.63
C ALA A 82 -5.34 -19.55 -8.12
N ASP A 83 -5.87 -20.68 -7.65
CA ASP A 83 -5.09 -21.74 -7.01
C ASP A 83 -4.13 -22.46 -7.98
N GLU A 84 -4.44 -22.49 -9.29
CA GLU A 84 -3.69 -23.28 -10.27
C GLU A 84 -2.44 -22.54 -10.80
N ASP A 85 -2.58 -21.25 -11.15
CA ASP A 85 -1.52 -20.49 -11.84
C ASP A 85 -1.09 -19.21 -11.09
N GLY A 86 -1.72 -18.87 -9.96
CA GLY A 86 -1.41 -17.67 -9.19
C GLY A 86 -1.81 -16.34 -9.84
N PHE A 87 -2.56 -16.37 -10.95
CA PHE A 87 -3.10 -15.17 -11.61
C PHE A 87 -4.41 -14.69 -10.97
N VAL A 88 -4.71 -13.40 -11.13
CA VAL A 88 -6.00 -12.80 -10.75
C VAL A 88 -6.85 -12.66 -12.01
N SER A 89 -8.09 -13.11 -11.97
CA SER A 89 -9.02 -12.93 -13.09
C SER A 89 -9.45 -11.46 -13.20
N ALA A 90 -9.75 -10.99 -14.40
CA ALA A 90 -10.24 -9.64 -14.60
C ALA A 90 -11.54 -9.38 -13.80
N ALA A 91 -12.41 -10.38 -13.69
CA ALA A 91 -13.65 -10.31 -12.92
C ALA A 91 -13.39 -10.14 -11.41
N GLU A 92 -12.43 -10.88 -10.84
CA GLU A 92 -12.06 -10.72 -9.42
C GLU A 92 -11.47 -9.33 -9.17
N LEU A 93 -10.63 -8.82 -10.07
CA LEU A 93 -10.06 -7.48 -9.95
C LEU A 93 -11.15 -6.39 -10.02
N GLU A 94 -12.06 -6.50 -10.99
CA GLU A 94 -13.21 -5.59 -11.14
C GLU A 94 -14.10 -5.59 -9.89
N GLU A 95 -14.41 -6.78 -9.36
CA GLU A 95 -15.18 -6.93 -8.12
C GLU A 95 -14.47 -6.23 -6.96
N ARG A 96 -13.17 -6.46 -6.76
CA ARG A 96 -12.41 -5.85 -5.65
C ARG A 96 -12.27 -4.35 -5.76
N VAL A 97 -12.06 -3.83 -6.97
CA VAL A 97 -12.06 -2.38 -7.22
C VAL A 97 -13.42 -1.79 -6.92
N THR A 98 -14.50 -2.42 -7.39
CA THR A 98 -15.87 -1.98 -7.14
C THR A 98 -16.21 -2.04 -5.64
N GLU A 99 -15.79 -3.11 -4.94
CA GLU A 99 -15.98 -3.26 -3.50
C GLU A 99 -15.23 -2.15 -2.74
N LEU A 100 -13.98 -1.85 -3.11
CA LEU A 100 -13.21 -0.80 -2.45
C LEU A 100 -13.82 0.59 -2.67
N MET A 101 -14.40 0.86 -3.83
CA MET A 101 -14.88 2.19 -4.23
C MET A 101 -16.34 2.42 -3.82
N ASN A 102 -17.23 1.45 -4.05
CA ASN A 102 -18.69 1.67 -4.04
C ASN A 102 -19.45 0.84 -3.00
N SER A 103 -18.77 0.11 -2.11
CA SER A 103 -19.43 -0.68 -1.06
C SER A 103 -19.26 -0.10 0.34
N ASN A 104 -20.14 -0.49 1.27
CA ASN A 104 -20.03 -0.16 2.70
C ASN A 104 -18.72 -0.69 3.31
N LYS A 105 -18.21 -1.83 2.82
CA LYS A 105 -16.93 -2.38 3.26
C LYS A 105 -15.77 -1.49 2.80
N GLY A 106 -15.83 -1.01 1.56
CA GLY A 106 -14.88 -0.04 1.02
C GLY A 106 -14.92 1.30 1.77
N GLU A 107 -16.10 1.76 2.16
CA GLU A 107 -16.28 2.93 3.01
C GLU A 107 -15.60 2.76 4.38
N ALA A 108 -15.81 1.62 5.05
CA ALA A 108 -15.16 1.32 6.32
C ALA A 108 -13.62 1.31 6.20
N VAL A 109 -13.10 0.77 5.09
CA VAL A 109 -11.65 0.78 4.80
C VAL A 109 -11.14 2.22 4.60
N ARG A 110 -11.85 3.05 3.83
CA ARG A 110 -11.47 4.46 3.61
C ARG A 110 -11.44 5.26 4.90
N GLU A 111 -12.44 5.10 5.76
CA GLU A 111 -12.47 5.78 7.06
C GLU A 111 -11.36 5.29 7.99
N ARG A 112 -11.08 3.98 7.99
CA ARG A 112 -9.94 3.44 8.73
C ARG A 112 -8.61 4.04 8.27
N VAL A 113 -8.41 4.16 6.97
CA VAL A 113 -7.19 4.75 6.40
C VAL A 113 -7.07 6.24 6.73
N ARG A 114 -8.19 6.99 6.73
CA ARG A 114 -8.22 8.38 7.22
C ARG A 114 -7.75 8.48 8.67
N ALA A 115 -8.28 7.63 9.55
CA ALA A 115 -7.87 7.61 10.95
C ALA A 115 -6.39 7.25 11.13
N LEU A 116 -5.87 6.28 10.35
CA LEU A 116 -4.45 5.92 10.37
C LEU A 116 -3.57 7.07 9.87
N ARG A 117 -4.00 7.81 8.84
CA ARG A 117 -3.30 9.00 8.36
C ARG A 117 -3.20 10.06 9.45
N GLU A 118 -4.28 10.35 10.14
CA GLU A 118 -4.31 11.31 11.25
C GLU A 118 -3.38 10.87 12.38
N ALA A 119 -3.44 9.59 12.77
CA ALA A 119 -2.55 9.01 13.76
C ALA A 119 -1.07 9.12 13.33
N ALA A 120 -0.75 8.90 12.05
CA ALA A 120 0.60 9.05 11.53
C ALA A 120 1.10 10.52 11.57
N VAL A 121 0.22 11.48 11.29
CA VAL A 121 0.52 12.92 11.43
C VAL A 121 0.83 13.28 12.88
N VAL A 122 0.04 12.79 13.83
CA VAL A 122 0.26 13.02 15.27
C VAL A 122 1.51 12.30 15.78
N ALA A 123 1.78 11.08 15.32
CA ALA A 123 2.95 10.33 15.76
C ALA A 123 4.27 11.02 15.35
N LYS A 124 4.30 11.66 14.17
CA LYS A 124 5.50 12.33 13.64
C LYS A 124 5.66 13.79 14.09
N SER A 125 4.60 14.43 14.59
CA SER A 125 4.68 15.83 15.03
C SER A 125 5.60 15.99 16.23
N GLU A 126 6.00 17.22 16.53
CA GLU A 126 6.76 17.54 17.74
C GLU A 126 6.01 17.02 18.99
N GLY A 127 6.74 16.37 19.90
CA GLY A 127 6.16 15.68 21.06
C GLY A 127 5.38 14.39 20.75
N GLY A 128 5.25 14.00 19.48
CA GLY A 128 4.62 12.75 19.05
C GLY A 128 5.43 11.51 19.41
N SER A 129 4.79 10.34 19.39
CA SER A 129 5.42 9.08 19.81
C SER A 129 6.64 8.69 18.97
N ALA A 130 6.56 8.84 17.64
CA ALA A 130 7.69 8.54 16.76
C ALA A 130 8.81 9.59 16.91
N HIS A 131 8.44 10.86 17.09
CA HIS A 131 9.40 11.93 17.38
C HIS A 131 10.18 11.66 18.67
N PHE A 132 9.48 11.33 19.76
CA PHE A 132 10.10 11.02 21.05
C PHE A 132 10.96 9.74 21.01
N ALA A 133 10.50 8.70 20.30
CA ALA A 133 11.29 7.49 20.12
C ALA A 133 12.61 7.79 19.39
N MET A 134 12.56 8.63 18.36
CA MET A 134 13.75 9.06 17.62
C MET A 134 14.67 9.92 18.49
N GLU A 135 14.13 10.86 19.27
CA GLU A 135 14.92 11.68 20.19
C GLU A 135 15.64 10.81 21.24
N ARG A 136 14.94 9.85 21.83
CA ARG A 136 15.54 8.87 22.77
C ARG A 136 16.65 8.07 22.13
N LEU A 137 16.46 7.61 20.89
CA LEU A 137 17.48 6.88 20.15
C LEU A 137 18.72 7.76 19.92
N VAL A 138 18.54 8.99 19.44
CA VAL A 138 19.65 9.94 19.21
C VAL A 138 20.41 10.24 20.51
N ASN A 139 19.70 10.41 21.62
CA ASN A 139 20.33 10.66 22.92
C ASN A 139 21.03 9.42 23.49
N SER A 140 20.69 8.21 23.06
CA SER A 140 21.39 6.98 23.50
C SER A 140 22.79 6.81 22.90
N PHE A 141 23.12 7.56 21.85
CA PHE A 141 24.44 7.55 21.20
C PHE A 141 25.40 8.61 21.75
N LYS A 142 24.95 9.41 22.74
CA LYS A 142 25.78 10.40 23.45
C LYS A 142 26.33 9.78 24.73
#